data_AF-A0A927M6L8-F1
#
_entry.id   AF-A0A927M6L8-F1
#
_cell.length_a   1.000
_cell.length_b   1.000
_cell.length_c   1.000
_cell.angle_alpha   90.00
_cell.angle_beta   90.00
_cell.angle_gamma   90.00
#
_symmetry.space_group_name_H-M   'P 1'
#
loop_
_entity.id
_entity.type
_entity.pdbx_description
1 polymer ?
#
loop_
_entity_poly.entity_id
_entity_poly.type
_entity_poly.pdbx_seq_one_letter_code
_entity_poly.pdbx_strand_id
1 'polypeptide(L)'
;MRFSRNTSRYTVKSALADEPPYVLYRIMSYGGVPIMVTRDEAERWEGAASAYAKILAEAADALRVDVRWERGAYLRLLPGGHRRVARKVAALEDRYRDVTRAATATYAPIRNLVEARIKSQQKAERRHQQEQEKQRAHFRSLAEQEVWGYLVEAANPETVHIFWHDVQPTQPRPTSSRRSETPLSAIQLDAELRHLMTEQSIKLLAWDPASREHAARIYGLALSDFWQRHVGSDLATPRKADEDRSAKHPSPSRSTGTSHHSSHGIGGHY
;
A
#
# COMPACT_ATOMS: atom_id res chain seq x y z
N MET A 1 -7.21 20.70 22.95
CA MET A 1 -6.49 19.58 22.31
C MET A 1 -6.28 18.49 23.34
N ARG A 2 -6.90 17.32 23.18
CA ARG A 2 -6.57 16.13 24.01
C ARG A 2 -5.35 15.47 23.39
N PHE A 3 -4.19 15.60 24.03
CA PHE A 3 -3.02 14.79 23.69
C PHE A 3 -3.25 13.39 24.27
N SER A 4 -3.75 12.48 23.45
CA SER A 4 -3.89 11.07 23.83
C SER A 4 -2.49 10.47 24.03
N ARG A 5 -2.27 9.84 25.19
CA ARG A 5 -1.04 9.10 25.54
C ARG A 5 -0.86 7.80 24.72
N ASN A 6 -1.69 7.53 23.71
CA ASN A 6 -1.55 6.38 22.82
C ASN A 6 -0.74 6.77 21.57
N THR A 7 0.57 6.93 21.74
CA THR A 7 1.53 6.89 20.63
C THR A 7 1.99 5.45 20.42
N SER A 8 1.49 4.78 19.38
CA SER A 8 2.03 3.49 18.96
C SER A 8 3.37 3.71 18.26
N ARG A 9 4.47 3.25 18.87
CA ARG A 9 5.80 3.25 18.25
C ARG A 9 6.00 1.91 17.54
N TYR A 10 6.22 1.97 16.22
CA TYR A 10 6.69 0.82 15.46
C TYR A 10 8.11 1.11 14.99
N THR A 11 9.05 0.29 15.44
CA THR A 11 10.44 0.35 15.00
C THR A 11 10.53 -0.30 13.63
N VAL A 12 10.82 0.48 12.59
CA VAL A 12 11.14 -0.06 11.28
C VAL A 12 12.66 -0.29 11.27
N LYS A 13 13.10 -1.56 11.23
CA LYS A 13 14.53 -1.86 11.09
C LYS A 13 14.99 -1.36 9.72
N SER A 14 15.89 -0.37 9.70
CA SER A 14 16.63 -0.03 8.48
C SER A 14 17.50 -1.24 8.08
N ALA A 15 17.53 -1.55 6.79
CA ALA A 15 18.35 -2.62 6.23
C ALA A 15 19.82 -2.17 6.00
N LEU A 16 20.13 -0.90 6.28
CA LEU A 16 21.45 -0.30 6.08
C LEU A 16 22.09 0.00 7.44
N ALA A 17 23.30 -0.51 7.66
CA ALA A 17 23.99 -0.50 8.96
C ALA A 17 24.35 0.91 9.49
N ASP A 18 24.31 1.94 8.64
CA ASP A 18 24.76 3.30 8.94
C ASP A 18 23.63 4.35 8.99
N GLU A 19 22.36 3.97 8.83
CA GLU A 19 21.25 4.91 8.96
C GLU A 19 20.69 4.94 10.39
N PRO A 20 20.45 6.12 10.99
CA PRO A 20 19.83 6.20 12.30
C PRO A 20 18.45 5.53 12.25
N PRO A 21 18.07 4.75 13.28
CA PRO A 21 16.81 4.01 13.27
C PRO A 21 15.63 4.98 13.18
N TYR A 22 14.95 4.96 12.03
CA TYR A 22 13.71 5.70 11.84
C TYR A 22 12.56 4.98 12.57
N VAL A 23 11.71 5.76 13.22
CA VAL A 23 10.51 5.29 13.90
C VAL A 23 9.30 5.85 13.17
N LEU A 24 8.29 4.99 12.99
CA LEU A 24 6.98 5.43 12.53
C LEU A 24 6.29 6.16 13.69
N TYR A 25 6.24 7.49 13.63
CA TYR A 25 5.61 8.32 14.64
C TYR A 25 4.23 8.77 14.17
N ARG A 26 3.20 8.51 14.99
CA ARG A 26 1.81 8.78 14.64
C ARG A 26 1.29 9.97 15.42
N ILE A 27 0.91 11.04 14.72
CA ILE A 27 0.44 12.27 15.37
C ILE A 27 -1.08 12.28 15.43
N MET A 28 -1.61 11.90 16.59
CA MET A 28 -3.06 11.74 16.79
C MET A 28 -3.85 13.05 16.62
N SER A 29 -3.24 14.21 16.92
CA SER A 29 -3.89 15.51 16.72
C SER A 29 -4.12 15.87 15.25
N TYR A 30 -3.52 15.13 14.30
CA TYR A 30 -3.69 15.29 12.86
C TYR A 30 -4.35 14.06 12.22
N GLY A 31 -5.27 13.38 12.93
CA GLY A 31 -5.97 12.21 12.39
C GLY A 31 -5.10 10.93 12.34
N GLY A 32 -3.97 10.92 13.04
CA GLY A 32 -3.07 9.77 13.09
C GLY A 32 -2.24 9.61 11.82
N VAL A 33 -1.81 10.70 11.20
CA VAL A 33 -0.87 10.66 10.06
C VAL A 33 0.46 10.04 10.53
N PRO A 34 0.92 8.97 9.87
CA PRO A 34 2.22 8.38 10.15
C PRO A 34 3.34 9.22 9.52
N ILE A 35 4.38 9.53 10.30
CA ILE A 35 5.56 10.28 9.84
C ILE A 35 6.81 9.48 10.19
N MET A 36 7.74 9.38 9.25
CA MET A 36 9.06 8.81 9.51
C MET A 36 9.95 9.87 10.13
N VAL A 37 10.39 9.63 11.36
CA VAL A 37 11.25 10.53 12.14
C VAL A 37 12.34 9.72 12.82
N THR A 38 13.45 10.35 13.18
CA THR A 38 14.43 9.68 14.03
C THR A 38 13.86 9.50 15.45
N ARG A 39 14.41 8.53 16.20
CA ARG A 39 14.03 8.34 17.60
C ARG A 39 14.21 9.62 18.44
N ASP A 40 15.34 10.30 18.29
CA ASP A 40 15.64 11.52 19.03
C ASP A 40 14.70 12.68 18.67
N GLU A 41 14.27 12.77 17.40
CA GLU A 41 13.25 13.73 16.98
C GLU A 41 11.90 13.43 17.62
N ALA A 42 11.48 12.16 17.60
CA ALA A 42 10.22 11.74 18.23
C ALA A 42 10.21 12.05 19.73
N GLU A 43 11.28 11.73 20.44
CA GLU A 43 11.42 12.00 21.88
C GLU A 43 11.42 13.50 22.18
N ARG A 44 12.09 14.31 21.35
CA ARG A 44 12.05 15.79 21.47
C ARG A 44 10.66 16.35 21.27
N TRP A 45 9.92 15.89 20.26
CA TRP A 45 8.57 16.35 19.98
C TRP A 45 7.59 15.94 21.08
N GLU A 46 7.69 14.69 21.56
CA GLU A 46 6.87 14.19 22.64
C GLU A 46 7.16 14.92 23.96
N GLY A 47 8.43 15.18 24.27
CA GLY A 47 8.84 15.96 25.43
C GLY A 47 8.30 17.39 25.38
N ALA A 48 8.40 18.05 24.23
CA ALA A 48 7.87 19.40 24.07
C ALA A 48 6.34 19.46 24.13
N ALA A 49 5.65 18.50 23.52
CA ALA A 49 4.19 18.40 23.59
C ALA A 49 3.72 18.13 25.03
N SER A 50 4.44 17.28 25.77
CA SER A 50 4.16 16.99 27.18
C SER A 50 4.40 18.20 28.07
N ALA A 51 5.49 18.93 27.86
CA ALA A 51 5.78 20.17 28.58
C ALA A 51 4.71 21.24 28.32
N TYR A 52 4.32 21.43 27.06
CA TYR A 52 3.24 22.32 26.68
C TYR A 52 1.91 21.94 27.33
N ALA A 53 1.52 20.66 27.26
CA ALA A 53 0.30 20.16 27.87
C ALA A 53 0.30 20.33 29.40
N LYS A 54 1.44 20.12 30.06
CA LYS A 54 1.62 20.34 31.49
C LYS A 54 1.40 21.81 31.87
N ILE A 55 2.04 22.75 31.15
CA ILE A 55 1.88 24.19 31.40
C ILE A 55 0.41 24.62 31.25
N LEU A 56 -0.28 24.14 30.21
CA LEU A 56 -1.70 24.45 30.02
C LEU A 56 -2.59 23.87 31.12
N ALA A 57 -2.31 22.63 31.56
CA ALA A 57 -3.07 21.99 32.63
C ALA A 57 -2.88 22.72 33.96
N GLU A 58 -1.63 23.05 34.33
CA GLU A 58 -1.32 23.81 35.55
C GLU A 58 -1.97 25.20 35.53
N ALA A 59 -1.92 25.90 34.40
CA ALA A 59 -2.56 27.21 34.25
C ALA A 59 -4.10 27.12 34.38
N ALA A 60 -4.71 26.08 33.79
CA ALA A 60 -6.15 25.86 33.87
C ALA A 60 -6.61 25.48 35.28
N ASP A 61 -5.84 24.63 35.96
CA ASP A 61 -6.12 24.22 37.34
C ASP A 61 -5.98 25.40 38.31
N ALA A 62 -4.93 26.21 38.17
CA ALA A 62 -4.75 27.43 38.96
C ALA A 62 -5.94 28.39 38.77
N LEU A 63 -6.33 28.67 37.52
CA LEU A 63 -7.49 29.50 37.23
C LEU A 63 -8.77 28.93 37.87
N ARG A 64 -9.00 27.62 37.75
CA ARG A 64 -10.20 26.96 38.30
C ARG A 64 -10.26 27.07 39.82
N VAL A 65 -9.15 26.84 40.51
CA VAL A 65 -9.07 26.92 41.97
C VAL A 65 -9.29 28.36 42.43
N ASP A 66 -8.58 29.32 41.86
CA ASP A 66 -8.63 30.72 42.29
C ASP A 66 -10.00 31.36 41.99
N VAL A 67 -10.58 31.09 40.81
CA VAL A 67 -11.93 31.56 40.47
C VAL A 67 -12.99 30.93 41.39
N ARG A 68 -12.84 29.66 41.78
CA ARG A 68 -13.76 29.02 42.73
C ARG A 68 -13.70 29.68 44.10
N TRP A 69 -12.51 29.99 44.60
CA TRP A 69 -12.35 30.69 45.88
C TRP A 69 -12.96 32.08 45.85
N GLU A 70 -12.68 32.86 44.80
CA GLU A 70 -13.21 34.22 44.66
C GLU A 70 -14.73 34.23 44.45
N ARG A 71 -15.29 33.26 43.71
CA ARG A 71 -16.76 33.08 43.59
C ARG A 71 -17.41 32.62 44.89
N GLY A 72 -16.72 31.82 45.70
CA GLY A 72 -17.21 31.46 47.04
C GLY A 72 -17.28 32.68 47.97
N ALA A 73 -16.31 33.59 47.87
CA ALA A 73 -16.32 34.86 48.59
C ALA A 73 -17.40 35.84 48.07
N TYR A 74 -17.69 35.82 46.76
CA TYR A 74 -18.72 36.64 46.12
C TYR A 74 -20.09 36.55 46.83
N LEU A 75 -20.49 35.34 47.24
CA LEU A 75 -21.80 35.08 47.88
C LEU A 75 -21.98 35.76 49.25
N ARG A 76 -20.91 36.30 49.84
CA ARG A 76 -20.92 36.89 51.20
C ARG A 76 -20.76 38.41 51.20
N LEU A 77 -20.76 39.06 50.03
CA LEU A 77 -20.37 40.47 49.89
C LEU A 77 -21.54 41.37 49.49
N LEU A 78 -21.44 42.65 49.86
CA LEU A 78 -22.29 43.74 49.36
C LEU A 78 -21.93 44.11 47.90
N PRO A 79 -22.77 44.86 47.16
CA PRO A 79 -22.55 45.16 45.73
C PRO A 79 -21.18 45.76 45.36
N GLY A 80 -20.55 46.54 46.26
CA GLY A 80 -19.20 47.07 46.06
C GLY A 80 -18.10 46.00 46.10
N GLY A 81 -18.30 44.92 46.88
CA GLY A 81 -17.42 43.75 46.93
C GLY A 81 -17.53 42.88 45.67
N HIS A 82 -18.73 42.79 45.08
CA HIS A 82 -18.94 42.09 43.81
C HIS A 82 -18.06 42.64 42.68
N ARG A 83 -17.95 43.98 42.58
CA ARG A 83 -17.08 44.63 41.59
C ARG A 83 -15.59 44.28 41.79
N ARG A 84 -15.14 44.15 43.04
CA ARG A 84 -13.74 43.79 43.34
C ARG A 84 -13.45 42.34 42.95
N VAL A 85 -14.35 41.42 43.28
CA VAL A 85 -14.25 40.01 42.88
C VAL A 85 -14.24 39.87 41.36
N ALA A 86 -15.14 40.56 40.64
CA ALA A 86 -15.18 40.53 39.18
C ALA A 86 -13.86 41.00 38.54
N ARG A 87 -13.25 42.09 39.06
CA ARG A 87 -11.93 42.56 38.59
C ARG A 87 -10.81 41.54 38.85
N LYS A 88 -10.83 40.87 40.01
CA LYS A 88 -9.85 39.82 40.30
C LYS A 88 -10.00 38.62 39.38
N VAL A 89 -11.24 38.16 39.14
CA VAL A 89 -11.52 37.07 38.19
C VAL A 89 -11.03 37.45 36.79
N ALA A 90 -11.32 38.67 36.33
CA ALA A 90 -10.81 39.17 35.04
C ALA A 90 -9.27 39.17 34.99
N ALA A 91 -8.59 39.61 36.05
CA ALA A 91 -7.12 39.59 36.13
C ALA A 91 -6.54 38.16 36.12
N LEU A 92 -7.22 37.20 36.75
CA LEU A 92 -6.83 35.78 36.70
C LEU A 92 -7.01 35.21 35.28
N GLU A 93 -8.09 35.57 34.59
CA GLU A 93 -8.33 35.19 33.20
C GLU A 93 -7.31 35.82 32.24
N ASP A 94 -6.91 37.07 32.47
CA ASP A 94 -5.83 37.74 31.73
C ASP A 94 -4.50 36.99 31.94
N ARG A 95 -4.17 36.67 33.19
CA ARG A 95 -2.96 35.90 33.52
C ARG A 95 -2.94 34.52 32.85
N TYR A 96 -4.07 33.80 32.85
CA TYR A 96 -4.20 32.55 32.11
C TYR A 96 -3.96 32.74 30.61
N ARG A 97 -4.55 33.78 30.02
CA ARG A 97 -4.34 34.13 28.60
C ARG A 97 -2.87 34.42 28.28
N ASP A 98 -2.16 35.12 29.16
CA ASP A 98 -0.74 35.42 28.98
C ASP A 98 0.12 34.16 29.07
N VAL A 99 -0.13 33.29 30.06
CA VAL A 99 0.59 32.01 30.21
C VAL A 99 0.34 31.10 29.00
N THR A 100 -0.91 30.97 28.56
CA THR A 100 -1.24 30.15 27.38
C THR A 100 -0.62 30.72 26.11
N ARG A 101 -0.64 32.05 25.91
CA ARG A 101 0.02 32.71 24.78
C ARG A 101 1.52 32.45 24.77
N ALA A 102 2.19 32.60 25.92
CA ALA A 102 3.62 32.34 26.05
C ALA A 102 3.94 30.86 25.77
N ALA A 103 3.17 29.93 26.35
CA ALA A 103 3.34 28.50 26.10
C ALA A 103 3.14 28.13 24.62
N THR A 104 2.14 28.72 23.96
CA THR A 104 1.89 28.52 22.52
C THR A 104 3.04 29.07 21.69
N ALA A 105 3.58 30.25 22.03
CA ALA A 105 4.72 30.83 21.32
C ALA A 105 5.97 29.94 21.43
N THR A 106 6.24 29.39 22.62
CA THR A 106 7.35 28.45 22.84
C THR A 106 7.17 27.14 22.06
N TYR A 107 5.95 26.63 21.94
CA TYR A 107 5.66 25.39 21.21
C TYR A 107 5.53 25.57 19.69
N ALA A 108 5.32 26.80 19.22
CA ALA A 108 5.07 27.11 17.81
C ALA A 108 6.13 26.58 16.83
N PRO A 109 7.45 26.65 17.10
CA PRO A 109 8.47 26.13 16.18
C PRO A 109 8.31 24.64 15.91
N ILE A 110 8.05 23.85 16.95
CA ILE A 110 7.89 22.39 16.85
C ILE A 110 6.61 22.06 16.09
N ARG A 111 5.52 22.77 16.39
CA ARG A 111 4.27 22.63 15.65
C ARG A 111 4.48 22.92 14.14
N ASN A 112 5.17 24.00 13.80
CA ASN A 112 5.42 24.38 12.42
C ASN A 112 6.28 23.34 11.67
N LEU A 113 7.30 22.79 12.34
CA LEU A 113 8.13 21.71 11.79
C LEU A 113 7.29 20.45 11.50
N VAL A 114 6.44 20.05 12.43
CA VAL A 114 5.51 18.93 12.26
C VAL A 114 4.58 19.17 11.07
N GLU A 115 3.94 20.34 11.00
CA GLU A 115 3.02 20.68 9.92
C GLU A 115 3.71 20.72 8.55
N ALA A 116 4.92 21.26 8.48
CA ALA A 116 5.71 21.30 7.24
C ALA A 116 6.03 19.88 6.74
N ARG A 117 6.39 18.96 7.64
CA ARG A 117 6.73 17.57 7.30
C ARG A 117 5.51 16.77 6.85
N ILE A 118 4.36 16.97 7.49
CA ILE A 118 3.09 16.39 7.02
C ILE A 118 2.79 16.87 5.59
N LYS A 119 2.90 18.18 5.34
CA LYS A 119 2.65 18.75 4.01
C LYS A 119 3.62 18.22 2.96
N SER A 120 4.91 18.05 3.29
CA SER A 120 5.88 17.50 2.35
C SER A 120 5.59 16.04 2.01
N GLN A 121 5.23 15.22 3.00
CA GLN A 121 4.86 13.82 2.77
C GLN A 121 3.59 13.69 1.92
N GLN A 122 2.52 14.42 2.26
CA GLN A 122 1.29 14.43 1.45
C GLN A 122 1.54 14.88 0.02
N LYS A 123 2.44 15.86 -0.19
CA LYS A 123 2.82 16.30 -1.54
C LYS A 123 3.60 15.21 -2.30
N ALA A 124 4.50 14.51 -1.63
CA ALA A 124 5.24 13.41 -2.23
C ALA A 124 4.32 12.24 -2.59
N GLU A 125 3.41 11.85 -1.70
CA GLU A 125 2.39 10.83 -1.95
C GLU A 125 1.49 11.21 -3.14
N ARG A 126 1.01 12.46 -3.20
CA ARG A 126 0.21 12.94 -4.34
C ARG A 126 0.98 12.90 -5.65
N ARG A 127 2.27 13.28 -5.65
CA ARG A 127 3.12 13.19 -6.85
C ARG A 127 3.27 11.74 -7.30
N HIS A 128 3.57 10.85 -6.36
CA HIS A 128 3.70 9.43 -6.65
C HIS A 128 2.38 8.83 -7.17
N GLN A 129 1.24 9.18 -6.58
CA GLN A 129 -0.08 8.77 -7.08
C GLN A 129 -0.34 9.31 -8.50
N GLN A 130 -0.05 10.59 -8.76
CA GLN A 130 -0.19 11.18 -10.09
C GLN A 130 0.74 10.54 -11.12
N GLU A 131 1.97 10.21 -10.75
CA GLU A 131 2.92 9.50 -11.61
C GLU A 131 2.42 8.08 -11.91
N GLN A 132 1.91 7.37 -10.91
CA GLN A 132 1.27 6.05 -11.11
C GLN A 132 0.03 6.14 -12.01
N GLU A 133 -0.82 7.16 -11.83
CA GLU A 133 -1.99 7.39 -12.68
C GLU A 133 -1.57 7.71 -14.12
N LYS A 134 -0.55 8.54 -14.32
CA LYS A 134 0.01 8.84 -15.65
C LYS A 134 0.58 7.59 -16.31
N GLN A 135 1.35 6.79 -15.57
CA GLN A 135 1.87 5.51 -16.07
C GLN A 135 0.72 4.58 -16.44
N ARG A 136 -0.28 4.42 -15.56
CA ARG A 136 -1.47 3.59 -15.84
C ARG A 136 -2.24 4.07 -17.06
N ALA A 137 -2.43 5.38 -17.22
CA ALA A 137 -3.10 5.96 -18.38
C ALA A 137 -2.30 5.74 -19.67
N HIS A 138 -0.99 5.93 -19.61
CA HIS A 138 -0.09 5.67 -20.73
C HIS A 138 -0.18 4.20 -21.18
N PHE A 139 -0.05 3.25 -20.25
CA PHE A 139 -0.15 1.83 -20.55
C PHE A 139 -1.55 1.40 -21.00
N ARG A 140 -2.61 2.02 -20.47
CA ARG A 140 -3.97 1.80 -20.96
C ARG A 140 -4.08 2.21 -22.43
N SER A 141 -3.56 3.38 -22.80
CA SER A 141 -3.57 3.81 -24.21
C SER A 141 -2.81 2.85 -25.11
N LEU A 142 -1.70 2.27 -24.64
CA LEU A 142 -0.93 1.25 -25.37
C LEU A 142 -1.70 -0.08 -25.49
N ALA A 143 -2.47 -0.47 -24.48
CA ALA A 143 -3.30 -1.67 -24.51
C ALA A 143 -4.49 -1.53 -25.46
N GLU A 144 -5.00 -0.31 -25.65
CA GLU A 144 -6.10 0.04 -26.56
C GLU A 144 -5.65 0.13 -28.02
N GLN A 145 -4.34 0.20 -28.31
CA GLN A 145 -3.83 0.24 -29.68
C GLN A 145 -4.15 -1.04 -30.45
N GLU A 146 -4.84 -0.90 -31.58
CA GLU A 146 -5.18 -1.99 -32.49
C GLU A 146 -3.98 -2.33 -33.38
N VAL A 147 -3.05 -3.12 -32.85
CA VAL A 147 -1.79 -3.47 -33.52
C VAL A 147 -1.52 -4.96 -33.59
N TRP A 148 -2.27 -5.75 -32.84
CA TRP A 148 -2.06 -7.19 -32.72
C TRP A 148 -2.89 -7.98 -33.71
N GLY A 149 -2.36 -9.12 -34.15
CA GLY A 149 -3.07 -10.06 -34.98
C GLY A 149 -2.74 -11.50 -34.58
N TYR A 150 -3.60 -12.42 -34.99
CA TYR A 150 -3.39 -13.84 -34.80
C TYR A 150 -3.62 -14.61 -36.10
N LEU A 151 -2.99 -15.77 -36.20
CA LEU A 151 -3.29 -16.76 -37.22
C LEU A 151 -3.26 -18.17 -36.62
N VAL A 152 -4.23 -18.98 -37.01
CA VAL A 152 -4.29 -20.40 -36.68
C VAL A 152 -3.61 -21.16 -37.80
N GLU A 153 -2.64 -21.99 -37.46
CA GLU A 153 -1.85 -22.73 -38.45
C GLU A 153 -2.69 -23.83 -39.10
N ALA A 154 -2.73 -23.88 -40.44
CA ALA A 154 -3.54 -24.87 -41.16
C ALA A 154 -3.00 -26.30 -41.00
N ALA A 155 -1.67 -26.45 -40.93
CA ALA A 155 -1.02 -27.74 -40.75
C ALA A 155 -1.12 -28.26 -39.30
N ASN A 156 -1.26 -27.35 -38.33
CA ASN A 156 -1.37 -27.67 -36.92
C ASN A 156 -2.41 -26.74 -36.26
N PRO A 157 -3.70 -27.07 -36.32
CA PRO A 157 -4.77 -26.20 -35.82
C PRO A 157 -4.73 -26.01 -34.29
N GLU A 158 -3.91 -26.77 -33.56
CA GLU A 158 -3.72 -26.58 -32.11
C GLU A 158 -2.73 -25.44 -31.78
N THR A 159 -2.09 -24.83 -32.79
CA THR A 159 -1.12 -23.75 -32.62
C THR A 159 -1.64 -22.43 -33.20
N VAL A 160 -1.64 -21.39 -32.35
CA VAL A 160 -1.96 -20.02 -32.76
C VAL A 160 -0.69 -19.19 -32.73
N HIS A 161 -0.38 -18.56 -33.86
CA HIS A 161 0.72 -17.62 -33.97
C HIS A 161 0.21 -16.20 -33.79
N ILE A 162 0.87 -15.43 -32.93
CA ILE A 162 0.50 -14.07 -32.57
C ILE A 162 1.59 -13.13 -33.08
N PHE A 163 1.19 -12.07 -33.76
CA PHE A 163 2.10 -11.12 -34.40
C PHE A 163 1.61 -9.69 -34.25
N TRP A 164 2.52 -8.74 -34.47
CA TRP A 164 2.23 -7.33 -34.59
C TRP A 164 2.08 -6.97 -36.07
N HIS A 165 1.00 -6.29 -36.46
CA HIS A 165 0.63 -6.07 -37.86
C HIS A 165 1.71 -5.34 -38.67
N ASP A 166 2.30 -4.29 -38.09
CA ASP A 166 3.30 -3.43 -38.73
C ASP A 166 4.75 -3.95 -38.63
N VAL A 167 4.96 -5.10 -37.99
CA VAL A 167 6.29 -5.68 -37.81
C VAL A 167 6.49 -6.82 -38.81
N GLN A 168 7.59 -6.73 -39.56
CA GLN A 168 7.98 -7.80 -40.47
C GLN A 168 8.40 -9.04 -39.65
N PRO A 169 7.79 -10.21 -39.90
CA PRO A 169 8.03 -11.38 -39.07
C PRO A 169 9.43 -11.96 -39.31
N THR A 170 10.02 -12.55 -38.26
CA THR A 170 11.36 -13.18 -38.37
C THR A 170 11.33 -14.41 -39.27
N GLN A 171 10.18 -15.08 -39.34
CA GLN A 171 9.94 -16.27 -40.16
C GLN A 171 8.73 -16.03 -41.07
N PRO A 172 8.69 -16.66 -42.26
CA PRO A 172 7.51 -16.59 -43.11
C PRO A 172 6.29 -17.10 -42.35
N ARG A 173 5.18 -16.36 -42.40
CA ARG A 173 3.94 -16.74 -41.71
C ARG A 173 3.45 -18.07 -42.29
N PRO A 174 3.09 -19.05 -41.45
CA PRO A 174 2.59 -20.32 -41.95
C PRO A 174 1.24 -20.12 -42.64
N THR A 175 0.89 -21.07 -43.51
CA THR A 175 -0.42 -21.07 -44.16
C THR A 175 -1.51 -21.11 -43.08
N SER A 176 -2.40 -20.13 -43.08
CA SER A 176 -3.41 -19.98 -42.05
C SER A 176 -4.74 -20.61 -42.46
N SER A 177 -5.36 -21.39 -41.58
CA SER A 177 -6.76 -21.81 -41.74
C SER A 177 -7.73 -20.71 -41.32
N ARG A 178 -7.32 -19.89 -40.35
CA ARG A 178 -8.04 -18.71 -39.85
C ARG A 178 -7.04 -17.64 -39.44
N ARG A 179 -7.40 -16.37 -39.59
CA ARG A 179 -6.58 -15.23 -39.17
C ARG A 179 -7.47 -14.09 -38.72
N SER A 180 -6.93 -13.18 -37.91
CA SER A 180 -7.56 -11.89 -37.69
C SER A 180 -7.62 -11.12 -39.02
N GLU A 181 -8.79 -10.57 -39.34
CA GLU A 181 -9.00 -9.76 -40.54
C GLU A 181 -8.48 -8.34 -40.34
N THR A 182 -8.71 -7.80 -39.13
CA THR A 182 -8.27 -6.47 -38.70
C THR A 182 -7.27 -6.57 -37.55
N PRO A 183 -6.45 -5.52 -37.34
CA PRO A 183 -5.69 -5.38 -36.11
C PRO A 183 -6.60 -5.34 -34.89
N LEU A 184 -6.11 -5.87 -33.78
CA LEU A 184 -6.80 -6.00 -32.50
C LEU A 184 -6.01 -5.28 -31.41
N SER A 185 -6.74 -4.69 -30.47
CA SER A 185 -6.17 -4.25 -29.19
C SER A 185 -5.71 -5.44 -28.35
N ALA A 186 -4.84 -5.22 -27.37
CA ALA A 186 -4.37 -6.30 -26.49
C ALA A 186 -5.52 -6.99 -25.75
N ILE A 187 -6.55 -6.23 -25.37
CA ILE A 187 -7.75 -6.75 -24.70
C ILE A 187 -8.60 -7.59 -25.65
N GLN A 188 -8.84 -7.11 -26.88
CA GLN A 188 -9.58 -7.87 -27.89
C GLN A 188 -8.85 -9.15 -28.29
N LEU A 189 -7.52 -9.07 -28.47
CA LEU A 189 -6.70 -10.24 -28.74
C LEU A 189 -6.83 -11.28 -27.63
N ASP A 190 -6.75 -10.88 -26.35
CA ASP A 190 -6.89 -11.81 -25.23
C ASP A 190 -8.28 -12.50 -25.21
N ALA A 191 -9.34 -11.74 -25.48
CA ALA A 191 -10.69 -12.29 -25.57
C ALA A 191 -10.82 -13.31 -26.71
N GLU A 192 -10.30 -12.98 -27.90
CA GLU A 192 -10.27 -13.88 -29.07
C GLU A 192 -9.44 -15.14 -28.78
N LEU A 193 -8.26 -15.01 -28.17
CA LEU A 193 -7.42 -16.14 -27.83
C LEU A 193 -8.11 -17.07 -26.82
N ARG A 194 -8.79 -16.53 -25.80
CA ARG A 194 -9.59 -17.34 -24.86
C ARG A 194 -10.74 -18.08 -25.56
N HIS A 195 -11.40 -17.40 -26.49
CA HIS A 195 -12.47 -17.99 -27.29
C HIS A 195 -11.94 -19.16 -28.12
N LEU A 196 -10.84 -18.97 -28.85
CA LEU A 196 -10.18 -20.01 -29.63
C LEU A 196 -9.71 -21.17 -28.77
N MET A 197 -9.13 -20.90 -27.61
CA MET A 197 -8.71 -21.95 -26.66
C MET A 197 -9.88 -22.78 -26.14
N THR A 198 -11.08 -22.19 -26.02
CA THR A 198 -12.28 -22.90 -25.58
C THR A 198 -12.92 -23.71 -26.71
N GLU A 199 -12.93 -23.18 -27.93
CA GLU A 199 -13.61 -23.81 -29.08
C GLU A 199 -12.75 -24.81 -29.86
N GLN A 200 -11.47 -24.52 -30.06
CA GLN A 200 -10.63 -25.21 -31.07
C GLN A 200 -9.53 -26.07 -30.46
N SER A 201 -9.58 -26.35 -29.15
CA SER A 201 -8.57 -27.14 -28.44
C SER A 201 -7.14 -26.61 -28.65
N ILE A 202 -6.97 -25.28 -28.77
CA ILE A 202 -5.65 -24.65 -28.91
C ILE A 202 -4.79 -25.00 -27.69
N LYS A 203 -3.61 -25.60 -27.95
CA LYS A 203 -2.65 -26.00 -26.90
C LYS A 203 -1.44 -25.07 -26.84
N LEU A 204 -1.11 -24.38 -27.93
CA LEU A 204 0.10 -23.58 -28.03
C LEU A 204 -0.17 -22.17 -28.58
N LEU A 205 0.37 -21.18 -27.87
CA LEU A 205 0.44 -19.79 -28.32
C LEU A 205 1.88 -19.45 -28.68
N ALA A 206 2.15 -19.28 -29.97
CA ALA A 206 3.45 -18.95 -30.52
C ALA A 206 3.52 -17.44 -30.82
N TRP A 207 4.26 -16.70 -30.00
CA TRP A 207 4.47 -15.27 -30.23
C TRP A 207 5.65 -15.05 -31.18
N ASP A 208 5.43 -14.32 -32.27
CA ASP A 208 6.47 -13.97 -33.22
C ASP A 208 7.62 -13.21 -32.52
N PRO A 209 8.89 -13.66 -32.65
CA PRO A 209 10.02 -13.05 -31.95
C PRO A 209 10.19 -11.55 -32.24
N ALA A 210 10.08 -11.13 -33.50
CA ALA A 210 10.20 -9.72 -33.88
C ALA A 210 9.09 -8.87 -33.24
N SER A 211 7.87 -9.39 -33.19
CA SER A 211 6.73 -8.75 -32.52
C SER A 211 6.95 -8.62 -31.01
N ARG A 212 7.51 -9.63 -30.34
CA ARG A 212 7.85 -9.57 -28.91
C ARG A 212 8.91 -8.52 -28.60
N GLU A 213 9.99 -8.49 -29.40
CA GLU A 213 11.07 -7.52 -29.23
C GLU A 213 10.60 -6.09 -29.54
N HIS A 214 9.76 -5.93 -30.55
CA HIS A 214 9.14 -4.64 -30.85
C HIS A 214 8.25 -4.18 -29.70
N ALA A 215 7.36 -5.03 -29.21
CA ALA A 215 6.50 -4.74 -28.07
C ALA A 215 7.29 -4.37 -26.82
N ALA A 216 8.37 -5.11 -26.52
CA ALA A 216 9.22 -4.80 -25.37
C ALA A 216 9.86 -3.41 -25.47
N ARG A 217 10.24 -2.98 -26.69
CA ARG A 217 10.78 -1.63 -26.92
C ARG A 217 9.72 -0.54 -26.79
N ILE A 218 8.52 -0.75 -27.33
CA ILE A 218 7.41 0.23 -27.29
C ILE A 218 6.85 0.37 -25.88
N TYR A 219 6.65 -0.75 -25.19
CA TYR A 219 6.07 -0.76 -23.84
C TYR A 219 7.11 -0.49 -22.75
N GLY A 220 8.41 -0.61 -23.05
CA GLY A 220 9.48 -0.48 -22.04
C GLY A 220 9.40 -1.55 -20.93
N LEU A 221 8.71 -2.67 -21.20
CA LEU A 221 8.45 -3.78 -20.28
C LEU A 221 8.54 -5.09 -21.05
N ALA A 222 8.81 -6.20 -20.35
CA ALA A 222 8.64 -7.52 -20.95
C ALA A 222 7.16 -7.72 -21.35
N LEU A 223 6.91 -8.36 -22.49
CA LEU A 223 5.55 -8.57 -23.00
C LEU A 223 4.65 -9.31 -22.01
N SER A 224 5.20 -10.29 -21.29
CA SER A 224 4.50 -11.02 -20.22
C SER A 224 4.05 -10.08 -19.09
N ASP A 225 4.93 -9.17 -18.66
CA ASP A 225 4.63 -8.22 -17.59
C ASP A 225 3.56 -7.23 -18.03
N PHE A 226 3.63 -6.78 -19.28
CA PHE A 226 2.60 -5.91 -19.86
C PHE A 226 1.24 -6.62 -19.88
N TRP A 227 1.18 -7.84 -20.41
CA TRP A 227 -0.07 -8.59 -20.53
C TRP A 227 -0.67 -8.92 -19.15
N GLN A 228 0.16 -9.35 -18.20
CA GLN A 228 -0.30 -9.64 -16.84
C GLN A 228 -0.82 -8.39 -16.13
N ARG A 229 -0.12 -7.25 -16.26
CA ARG A 229 -0.50 -6.01 -15.56
C ARG A 229 -1.70 -5.30 -16.17
N HIS A 230 -1.89 -5.38 -17.48
CA HIS A 230 -2.84 -4.54 -18.20
C HIS A 230 -4.00 -5.29 -18.83
N VAL A 231 -3.85 -6.59 -19.08
CA VAL A 231 -4.91 -7.47 -19.56
C VAL A 231 -5.38 -8.43 -18.45
N GLY A 232 -4.53 -8.70 -17.45
CA GLY A 232 -4.84 -9.61 -16.35
C GLY A 232 -4.73 -11.07 -16.75
N SER A 233 -3.82 -11.37 -17.68
CA SER A 233 -3.73 -12.67 -18.34
C SER A 233 -2.26 -13.09 -18.53
N ASP A 234 -1.97 -14.36 -18.24
CA ASP A 234 -0.63 -14.94 -18.39
C ASP A 234 -0.38 -15.51 -19.81
N LEU A 235 -1.30 -15.27 -20.76
CA LEU A 235 -1.24 -15.82 -22.14
C LEU A 235 -0.05 -15.33 -22.97
N ALA A 236 0.62 -14.26 -22.55
CA ALA A 236 1.87 -13.79 -23.15
C ALA A 236 3.11 -14.61 -22.73
N THR A 237 2.96 -15.53 -21.78
CA THR A 237 4.03 -16.45 -21.38
C THR A 237 4.01 -17.67 -22.31
N PRO A 238 5.13 -18.05 -22.94
CA PRO A 238 5.20 -19.27 -23.73
C PRO A 238 4.79 -20.47 -22.87
N ARG A 239 3.63 -21.06 -23.17
CA ARG A 239 3.24 -22.33 -22.56
C ARG A 239 3.91 -23.43 -23.34
N LYS A 240 4.86 -24.15 -22.75
CA LYS A 240 5.17 -25.49 -23.25
C LYS A 240 3.89 -26.31 -23.11
N ALA A 241 3.48 -26.98 -24.18
CA ALA A 241 2.45 -28.01 -24.08
C ALA A 241 2.81 -28.92 -22.90
N ASP A 242 1.87 -29.13 -21.97
CA ASP A 242 2.06 -30.03 -20.85
C ASP A 242 2.59 -31.37 -21.39
N GLU A 243 3.87 -31.67 -21.16
CA GLU A 243 4.35 -33.04 -21.20
C GLU A 243 3.62 -33.77 -20.07
N ASP A 244 2.65 -34.59 -20.46
CA ASP A 244 2.06 -35.68 -19.70
C ASP A 244 1.84 -35.46 -18.20
N ARG A 245 0.66 -34.93 -17.85
CA ARG A 245 -0.02 -35.37 -16.62
C ARG A 245 -0.59 -36.78 -16.82
N SER A 246 0.27 -37.75 -17.10
CA SER A 246 -0.06 -39.17 -17.23
C SER A 246 1.00 -40.04 -16.55
N ALA A 247 1.46 -39.65 -15.35
CA ALA A 247 2.27 -40.52 -14.51
C ALA A 247 2.27 -40.06 -13.04
N LYS A 248 1.24 -40.43 -12.27
CA LYS A 248 1.31 -40.87 -10.86
C LYS A 248 -0.07 -40.88 -10.21
N HIS A 249 -0.86 -41.90 -10.56
CA HIS A 249 -1.69 -42.56 -9.55
C HIS A 249 -1.06 -43.94 -9.32
N PRO A 250 -0.48 -44.23 -8.15
CA PRO A 250 -0.45 -45.59 -7.67
C PRO A 250 -1.79 -45.84 -6.97
N SER A 251 -2.66 -46.60 -7.63
CA SER A 251 -3.79 -47.26 -6.97
C SER A 251 -3.30 -48.09 -5.78
N PRO A 252 -3.97 -48.07 -4.62
CA PRO A 252 -3.58 -48.89 -3.49
C PRO A 252 -4.05 -50.33 -3.72
N SER A 253 -3.14 -51.19 -4.21
CA SER A 253 -3.37 -52.64 -4.20
C SER A 253 -3.12 -53.19 -2.79
N ARG A 254 -4.21 -53.63 -2.19
CA ARG A 254 -4.34 -54.38 -0.95
C ARG A 254 -3.76 -55.80 -1.12
N SER A 255 -2.86 -56.23 -0.24
CA SER A 255 -2.59 -57.65 0.09
C SER A 255 -1.72 -57.72 1.35
N THR A 256 -2.28 -58.07 2.53
CA THR A 256 -2.21 -59.38 3.21
C THR A 256 -0.83 -60.02 3.30
N GLY A 257 -0.25 -59.97 4.51
CA GLY A 257 0.96 -60.68 4.91
C GLY A 257 1.06 -60.74 6.43
N THR A 258 0.43 -61.77 7.01
CA THR A 258 0.55 -62.23 8.39
C THR A 258 2.00 -62.62 8.74
N SER A 259 2.50 -62.25 9.93
CA SER A 259 2.88 -63.21 10.99
C SER A 259 3.63 -62.54 12.17
N HIS A 260 3.11 -62.88 13.35
CA HIS A 260 3.69 -63.00 14.69
C HIS A 260 5.16 -62.64 14.92
N HIS A 261 5.45 -61.95 16.03
CA HIS A 261 6.19 -62.52 17.17
C HIS A 261 5.88 -61.78 18.48
N SER A 262 5.56 -62.56 19.51
CA SER A 262 5.35 -62.18 20.90
C SER A 262 6.67 -61.86 21.61
N SER A 263 6.66 -60.96 22.59
CA SER A 263 6.71 -61.31 24.03
C SER A 263 7.37 -60.25 24.93
N HIS A 264 6.67 -60.00 26.06
CA HIS A 264 7.17 -59.84 27.44
C HIS A 264 7.72 -58.51 27.98
N GLY A 265 7.25 -58.20 29.20
CA GLY A 265 7.76 -57.21 30.17
C GLY A 265 6.71 -56.16 30.54
N ILE A 266 5.70 -56.42 31.37
CA ILE A 266 5.68 -56.52 32.85
C ILE A 266 6.14 -55.24 33.58
N GLY A 267 5.21 -54.68 34.37
CA GLY A 267 5.46 -53.87 35.58
C GLY A 267 5.48 -52.36 35.31
N GLY A 268 4.83 -51.50 36.08
CA GLY A 268 4.17 -51.65 37.38
C GLY A 268 3.95 -50.24 37.94
N HIS A 269 2.93 -50.11 38.78
CA HIS A 269 2.53 -48.91 39.52
C HIS A 269 3.68 -48.13 40.16
N TYR A 270 3.63 -46.80 40.07
CA TYR A 270 3.45 -45.86 41.19
C TYR A 270 2.98 -44.51 40.66
#